data_AF-A0A7X7B7U2-F1
#
_entry.id   AF-A0A7X7B7U2-F1
#
_cell.length_a   1.000
_cell.length_b   1.000
_cell.length_c   1.000
_cell.angle_alpha   90.00
_cell.angle_beta   90.00
_cell.angle_gamma   90.00
#
_symmetry.space_group_name_H-M   'P 1'
#
loop_
_entity.id
_entity.type
_entity.pdbx_description
1 polymer ?
#
loop_
_entity_poly.entity_id
_entity_poly.type
_entity_poly.pdbx_seq_one_letter_code
_entity_poly.pdbx_strand_id
1 'polypeptide(L)'
;MKGQPYSSITDFQKRVKAPAHILENLILSGAFDTLHPNRRELLWQVPLLEKGSEAGFFPEAAEKRIVDFSLPEKYRQEKEVLGIYVRCHPLTYLRQTLRQKGFYDSNSIKSLPDGAPVKAAGLLIRPHRPPTRSGKITVFFSLEDEYGLIDVTVFEEVYQRYGQEIFGRRGGMVAVTGTLQARGAGRNLIAEKIMRM
;
A
#
# COMPACT_ATOMS: atom_id res chain seq x y z
N MET A 1 2.82 10.43 37.10
CA MET A 1 2.65 9.30 36.17
C MET A 1 3.02 9.70 34.74
N LYS A 2 4.31 9.94 34.44
CA LYS A 2 4.75 10.14 33.05
C LYS A 2 5.19 8.78 32.50
N GLY A 3 4.77 8.43 31.27
CA GLY A 3 5.27 7.26 30.54
C GLY A 3 4.48 5.95 30.66
N GLN A 4 3.28 5.94 31.27
CA GLN A 4 2.43 4.73 31.27
C GLN A 4 1.63 4.61 29.95
N PRO A 5 1.34 3.39 29.45
CA PRO A 5 0.46 3.19 28.29
C PRO A 5 -0.92 3.84 28.47
N TYR A 6 -1.56 4.21 27.36
CA TYR A 6 -2.94 4.69 27.37
C TYR A 6 -3.91 3.52 27.55
N SER A 7 -4.89 3.65 28.44
CA SER A 7 -5.87 2.59 28.70
C SER A 7 -7.14 2.72 27.86
N SER A 8 -7.41 3.91 27.30
CA SER A 8 -8.55 4.17 26.43
C SER A 8 -8.32 5.43 25.60
N ILE A 9 -9.17 5.67 24.60
CA ILE A 9 -9.14 6.93 23.84
C ILE A 9 -9.46 8.14 24.73
N THR A 10 -10.32 7.98 25.73
CA THR A 10 -10.62 9.03 26.70
C THR A 10 -9.41 9.37 27.56
N ASP A 11 -8.67 8.37 28.02
CA ASP A 11 -7.41 8.56 28.76
C ASP A 11 -6.36 9.27 27.89
N PHE A 12 -6.24 8.85 26.63
CA PHE A 12 -5.41 9.54 25.63
C PHE A 12 -5.81 11.01 25.49
N GLN A 13 -7.09 11.31 25.25
CA GLN A 13 -7.56 12.66 25.02
C GLN A 13 -7.45 13.56 26.27
N LYS A 14 -7.67 13.03 27.48
CA LYS A 14 -7.46 13.77 28.74
C LYS A 14 -6.00 14.20 28.91
N ARG A 15 -5.04 13.33 28.54
CA ARG A 15 -3.60 13.58 28.71
C ARG A 15 -3.00 14.42 27.58
N VAL A 16 -3.41 14.17 26.33
CA VAL A 16 -2.81 14.74 25.12
C VAL A 16 -3.56 15.98 24.62
N LYS A 17 -4.90 16.02 24.77
CA LYS A 17 -5.76 17.09 24.24
C LYS A 17 -5.52 17.34 22.74
N ALA A 18 -5.57 16.27 21.95
CA ALA A 18 -5.36 16.37 20.50
C ALA A 18 -6.52 17.12 19.82
N PRO A 19 -6.26 17.99 18.82
CA PRO A 19 -7.31 18.58 17.99
C PRO A 19 -8.13 17.51 17.25
N ALA A 20 -9.42 17.80 16.95
CA ALA A 20 -10.32 16.84 16.30
C ALA A 20 -9.73 16.18 15.04
N HIS A 21 -9.18 16.97 14.11
CA HIS A 21 -8.59 16.44 12.86
C HIS A 21 -7.41 15.49 13.10
N ILE A 22 -6.62 15.69 14.17
CA ILE A 22 -5.54 14.76 14.55
C ILE A 22 -6.13 13.48 15.13
N LEU A 23 -7.14 13.60 15.99
CA LEU A 23 -7.81 12.46 16.59
C LEU A 23 -8.48 11.58 15.51
N GLU A 24 -9.16 12.19 14.55
CA GLU A 24 -9.76 11.51 13.39
C GLU A 24 -8.71 10.74 12.59
N ASN A 25 -7.58 11.36 12.24
CA ASN A 25 -6.51 10.70 11.51
C ASN A 25 -5.89 9.54 12.30
N LEU A 26 -5.71 9.67 13.62
CA LEU A 26 -5.24 8.58 14.47
C LEU A 26 -6.24 7.41 14.50
N ILE A 27 -7.54 7.68 14.53
CA ILE A 27 -8.58 6.65 14.45
C ILE A 27 -8.56 5.97 13.07
N LEU A 28 -8.56 6.74 12.00
CA LEU A 28 -8.61 6.25 10.61
C LEU A 28 -7.33 5.49 10.20
N SER A 29 -6.17 5.83 10.78
CA SER A 29 -4.93 5.07 10.60
C SER A 29 -4.86 3.79 11.45
N GLY A 30 -5.80 3.60 12.37
CA GLY A 30 -5.84 2.41 13.23
C GLY A 30 -4.99 2.47 14.49
N ALA A 31 -4.51 3.65 14.89
CA ALA A 31 -3.70 3.82 16.09
C ALA A 31 -4.43 3.37 17.38
N PHE A 32 -5.77 3.35 17.35
CA PHE A 32 -6.61 2.95 18.47
C PHE A 32 -7.25 1.56 18.33
N ASP A 33 -6.94 0.77 17.29
CA ASP A 33 -7.61 -0.52 17.03
C ASP A 33 -7.49 -1.53 18.20
N THR A 34 -6.42 -1.45 18.98
CA THR A 34 -6.20 -2.28 20.18
C THR A 34 -6.95 -1.78 21.41
N LEU A 35 -7.28 -0.49 21.45
CA LEU A 35 -8.01 0.15 22.55
C LEU A 35 -9.52 0.17 22.29
N HIS A 36 -9.95 0.18 21.03
CA HIS A 36 -11.35 0.10 20.62
C HIS A 36 -11.46 -0.48 19.20
N PRO A 37 -12.21 -1.58 19.00
CA PRO A 37 -12.23 -2.28 17.72
C PRO A 37 -13.01 -1.55 16.63
N ASN A 38 -13.96 -0.69 17.02
CA ASN A 38 -14.91 -0.03 16.12
C ASN A 38 -14.46 1.41 15.80
N ARG A 39 -13.90 1.62 14.61
CA ARG A 39 -13.40 2.94 14.20
C ARG A 39 -14.54 3.90 13.90
N ARG A 40 -15.65 3.40 13.33
CA ARG A 40 -16.82 4.25 13.02
C ARG A 40 -17.43 4.84 14.28
N GLU A 41 -17.54 4.02 15.32
CA GLU A 41 -18.01 4.45 16.63
C GLU A 41 -17.07 5.48 17.27
N LEU A 42 -15.76 5.27 17.21
CA LEU A 42 -14.79 6.26 17.70
C LEU A 42 -14.90 7.60 16.98
N LEU A 43 -15.04 7.60 15.66
CA LEU A 43 -15.20 8.83 14.87
C LEU A 43 -16.46 9.60 15.29
N TRP A 44 -17.55 8.89 15.54
CA TRP A 44 -18.79 9.51 16.02
C TRP A 44 -18.60 10.20 17.39
N GLN A 45 -17.69 9.69 18.22
CA GLN A 45 -17.40 10.25 19.55
C GLN A 45 -16.42 11.44 19.54
N VAL A 46 -15.72 11.72 18.43
CA VAL A 46 -14.70 12.79 18.36
C VAL A 46 -15.20 14.15 18.87
N PRO A 47 -16.38 14.66 18.48
CA PRO A 47 -16.86 15.96 18.95
C PRO A 47 -17.09 16.03 20.47
N LEU A 48 -17.37 14.88 21.10
CA LEU A 48 -17.62 14.76 22.54
C LEU A 48 -16.30 14.71 23.33
N LEU A 49 -15.32 14.00 22.78
CA LEU A 49 -13.97 13.88 23.31
C LEU A 49 -13.21 15.21 23.26
N GLU A 50 -13.42 16.00 22.20
CA GLU A 50 -12.79 17.33 22.05
C GLU A 50 -13.27 18.33 23.11
N LYS A 51 -14.56 18.31 23.45
CA LYS A 51 -15.16 19.23 24.43
C LYS A 51 -14.75 18.94 25.88
N GLY A 52 -13.94 17.91 26.12
CA GLY A 52 -13.52 17.50 27.48
C GLY A 52 -14.69 17.07 28.36
N SER A 53 -15.86 16.84 27.75
CA SER A 53 -17.05 16.36 28.42
C SER A 53 -16.72 14.99 29.04
N GLU A 54 -16.80 14.89 30.35
CA GLU A 54 -17.05 13.60 31.01
C GLU A 54 -18.49 13.19 30.66
N ALA A 55 -18.75 12.91 29.38
CA ALA A 55 -19.98 12.34 28.94
C ALA A 55 -20.00 10.89 29.45
N GLY A 56 -20.34 10.76 30.73
CA GLY A 56 -21.05 9.61 31.23
C GLY A 56 -22.16 9.31 30.23
N PHE A 57 -22.25 8.02 29.88
CA PHE A 57 -23.45 7.36 29.39
C PHE A 57 -24.38 8.25 28.55
N PHE A 58 -24.33 8.08 27.22
CA PHE A 58 -25.55 8.35 26.48
C PHE A 58 -26.63 7.38 26.97
N PRO A 59 -27.80 7.89 27.38
CA PRO A 59 -28.87 7.10 27.93
C PRO A 59 -29.43 6.20 26.83
N GLU A 60 -29.53 4.91 27.10
CA GLU A 60 -30.59 4.04 26.58
C GLU A 60 -30.89 4.08 25.06
N ALA A 61 -29.90 4.36 24.21
CA ALA A 61 -29.94 4.01 22.79
C ALA A 61 -29.27 2.64 22.57
N ALA A 62 -29.65 1.67 23.40
CA ALA A 62 -29.03 0.35 23.47
C ALA A 62 -29.45 -0.62 22.34
N GLU A 63 -30.11 -0.16 21.27
CA GLU A 63 -30.63 -1.09 20.24
C GLU A 63 -29.98 -0.99 18.86
N LYS A 64 -29.17 0.03 18.55
CA LYS A 64 -28.45 0.08 17.26
C LYS A 64 -26.95 0.23 17.47
N ARG A 65 -26.29 -0.92 17.69
CA ARG A 65 -24.84 -1.02 17.61
C ARG A 65 -24.37 -0.44 16.27
N ILE A 66 -23.53 0.60 16.31
CA ILE A 66 -22.96 1.19 15.10
C ILE A 66 -22.15 0.12 14.39
N VAL A 67 -22.58 -0.31 13.21
CA VAL A 67 -21.83 -1.25 12.38
C VAL A 67 -20.54 -0.58 11.95
N ASP A 68 -19.41 -1.22 12.20
CA ASP A 68 -18.08 -0.70 11.87
C ASP A 68 -17.81 -0.72 10.35
N PHE A 69 -16.67 -0.19 9.94
CA PHE A 69 -16.13 -0.37 8.60
C PHE A 69 -15.70 -1.82 8.36
N SER A 70 -15.93 -2.31 7.14
CA SER A 70 -15.34 -3.55 6.65
C SER A 70 -13.80 -3.46 6.62
N LEU A 71 -13.10 -4.59 6.64
CA LEU A 71 -11.63 -4.60 6.56
C LEU A 71 -11.08 -3.86 5.32
N PRO A 72 -11.64 -4.04 4.10
CA PRO A 72 -11.18 -3.29 2.94
C PRO A 72 -11.36 -1.78 3.07
N GLU A 73 -12.44 -1.32 3.71
CA GLU A 73 -12.65 0.11 3.99
C GLU A 73 -11.62 0.64 4.99
N LYS A 74 -11.35 -0.10 6.08
CA LYS A 74 -10.31 0.28 7.05
C LYS A 74 -8.93 0.40 6.41
N TYR A 75 -8.56 -0.53 5.53
CA TYR A 75 -7.27 -0.48 4.82
C TYR A 75 -7.20 0.67 3.82
N ARG A 76 -8.32 1.01 3.17
CA ARG A 76 -8.40 2.19 2.29
C ARG A 76 -8.20 3.48 3.08
N GLN A 77 -8.91 3.64 4.20
CA GLN A 77 -8.76 4.79 5.10
C GLN A 77 -7.34 4.91 5.64
N GLU A 78 -6.74 3.79 6.06
CA GLU A 78 -5.35 3.74 6.51
C GLU A 78 -4.38 4.20 5.42
N LYS A 79 -4.59 3.76 4.17
CA LYS A 79 -3.81 4.21 3.00
C LYS A 79 -4.00 5.70 2.72
N GLU A 80 -5.23 6.21 2.82
CA GLU A 80 -5.53 7.63 2.60
C GLU A 80 -4.84 8.53 3.64
N VAL A 81 -4.83 8.12 4.90
CA VAL A 81 -4.21 8.90 5.99
C VAL A 81 -2.70 8.77 5.99
N LEU A 82 -2.16 7.56 5.83
CA LEU A 82 -0.72 7.30 5.94
C LEU A 82 0.03 7.50 4.61
N GLY A 83 -0.68 7.54 3.48
CA GLY A 83 -0.09 7.62 2.16
C GLY A 83 0.63 6.35 1.70
N ILE A 84 0.62 5.26 2.48
CA ILE A 84 1.29 3.97 2.20
C ILE A 84 0.37 2.78 2.52
N TYR A 85 0.63 1.63 1.92
CA TYR A 85 -0.08 0.39 2.23
C TYR A 85 0.62 -0.30 3.40
N VAL A 86 0.02 -0.31 4.59
CA VAL A 86 0.64 -0.94 5.77
C VAL A 86 0.16 -2.37 5.95
N ARG A 87 -1.15 -2.61 5.99
CA ARG A 87 -1.71 -3.95 6.26
C ARG A 87 -2.05 -4.76 5.02
N CYS A 88 -2.37 -4.11 3.89
CA CYS A 88 -2.84 -4.81 2.71
C CYS A 88 -2.30 -4.14 1.44
N HIS A 89 -1.47 -4.87 0.69
CA HIS A 89 -1.00 -4.46 -0.62
C HIS A 89 -2.12 -4.63 -1.66
N PRO A 90 -2.31 -3.69 -2.61
CA PRO A 90 -3.45 -3.70 -3.54
C PRO A 90 -3.53 -4.95 -4.41
N LEU A 91 -2.39 -5.57 -4.73
CA LEU A 91 -2.37 -6.82 -5.49
C LEU A 91 -2.97 -8.02 -4.75
N THR A 92 -3.11 -7.95 -3.42
CA THR A 92 -3.74 -9.03 -2.63
C THR A 92 -5.12 -9.38 -3.18
N TYR A 93 -5.90 -8.37 -3.57
CA TYR A 93 -7.25 -8.56 -4.14
C TYR A 93 -7.23 -9.14 -5.57
N LEU A 94 -6.12 -8.96 -6.29
CA LEU A 94 -5.96 -9.41 -7.68
C LEU A 94 -5.17 -10.71 -7.79
N ARG A 95 -4.57 -11.19 -6.70
CA ARG A 95 -3.56 -12.27 -6.71
C ARG A 95 -4.08 -13.55 -7.34
N GLN A 96 -5.29 -13.96 -7.00
CA GLN A 96 -5.90 -15.17 -7.57
C GLN A 96 -6.07 -15.03 -9.09
N THR A 97 -6.63 -13.92 -9.55
CA THR A 97 -6.84 -13.62 -10.97
C THR A 97 -5.52 -13.51 -11.73
N LEU A 98 -4.49 -12.90 -11.14
CA LEU A 98 -3.17 -12.77 -11.72
C LEU A 98 -2.48 -14.13 -11.88
N ARG A 99 -2.53 -14.98 -10.85
CA ARG A 99 -1.99 -16.35 -10.91
C ARG A 99 -2.68 -17.17 -12.01
N GLN A 100 -4.00 -17.09 -12.12
CA GLN A 100 -4.75 -17.76 -13.20
C GLN A 100 -4.34 -17.28 -14.60
N LYS A 101 -3.91 -16.01 -14.72
CA LYS A 101 -3.39 -15.44 -15.97
C LYS A 101 -1.88 -15.67 -16.17
N GLY A 102 -1.24 -16.48 -15.33
CA GLY A 102 0.18 -16.82 -15.41
C GLY A 102 1.13 -15.72 -14.94
N PHE A 103 0.67 -14.79 -14.11
CA PHE A 103 1.53 -13.81 -13.47
C PHE A 103 2.20 -14.40 -12.22
N TYR A 104 3.51 -14.24 -12.15
CA TYR A 104 4.33 -14.64 -11.01
C TYR A 104 4.34 -13.54 -9.93
N ASP A 105 4.51 -13.96 -8.69
CA ASP A 105 4.85 -13.08 -7.57
C ASP A 105 6.37 -13.02 -7.34
N SER A 106 6.82 -12.00 -6.60
CA SER A 106 8.24 -11.73 -6.35
C SER A 106 8.96 -12.88 -5.64
N ASN A 107 8.25 -13.73 -4.89
CA ASN A 107 8.83 -14.93 -4.29
C ASN A 107 8.97 -16.07 -5.30
N SER A 108 7.93 -16.36 -6.07
CA SER A 108 7.95 -17.41 -7.10
C SER A 108 8.97 -17.14 -8.20
N ILE A 109 9.24 -15.88 -8.52
CA ILE A 109 10.27 -15.50 -9.49
C ILE A 109 11.67 -15.93 -9.04
N LYS A 110 11.93 -16.08 -7.73
CA LYS A 110 13.26 -16.41 -7.20
C LYS A 110 13.71 -17.86 -7.47
N SER A 111 12.82 -18.74 -7.91
CA SER A 111 13.12 -20.16 -8.17
C SER A 111 13.18 -20.56 -9.64
N LEU A 112 12.75 -19.70 -10.57
CA LEU A 112 12.79 -19.95 -12.02
C LEU A 112 14.22 -20.12 -12.59
N PRO A 113 14.44 -20.66 -13.78
CA PRO A 113 15.77 -20.62 -14.40
C PRO A 113 16.10 -19.24 -14.98
N ASP A 114 17.39 -18.99 -15.23
CA ASP A 114 17.83 -17.87 -16.09
C ASP A 114 17.25 -18.02 -17.49
N GLY A 115 16.88 -16.91 -18.13
CA GLY A 115 16.22 -16.90 -19.43
C GLY A 115 14.74 -17.32 -19.43
N ALA A 116 14.13 -17.55 -18.26
CA ALA A 116 12.73 -17.92 -18.19
C ALA A 116 11.80 -16.76 -18.62
N PRO A 117 10.77 -17.03 -19.45
CA PRO A 117 9.75 -16.04 -19.75
C PRO A 117 8.84 -15.82 -18.53
N VAL A 118 8.59 -14.56 -18.19
CA VAL A 118 7.85 -14.16 -16.99
C VAL A 118 6.86 -13.05 -17.29
N LYS A 119 5.69 -13.17 -16.67
CA LYS A 119 4.74 -12.08 -16.48
C LYS A 119 4.73 -11.69 -15.01
N ALA A 120 4.92 -10.41 -14.71
CA ALA A 120 4.85 -9.86 -13.38
C ALA A 120 3.94 -8.63 -13.38
N ALA A 121 3.26 -8.37 -12.27
CA ALA A 121 2.47 -7.19 -12.06
C ALA A 121 2.81 -6.62 -10.68
N GLY A 122 2.80 -5.30 -10.55
CA GLY A 122 3.19 -4.63 -9.30
C GLY A 122 2.98 -3.13 -9.35
N LEU A 123 3.02 -2.50 -8.18
CA LEU A 123 3.15 -1.05 -8.09
C LEU A 123 4.50 -0.65 -8.69
N LEU A 124 4.48 0.32 -9.58
CA LEU A 124 5.70 0.83 -10.21
C LEU A 124 6.44 1.75 -9.23
N ILE A 125 7.63 1.34 -8.82
CA ILE A 125 8.45 2.03 -7.81
C ILE A 125 9.71 2.60 -8.46
N ARG A 126 9.94 3.91 -8.20
CA ARG A 126 11.17 4.66 -8.55
C ARG A 126 11.68 4.46 -10.00
N PRO A 127 10.89 4.79 -11.02
CA PRO A 127 11.38 4.76 -12.39
C PRO A 127 12.42 5.84 -12.61
N HIS A 128 13.58 5.46 -13.13
CA HIS A 128 14.66 6.41 -13.39
C HIS A 128 15.44 6.05 -14.66
N ARG A 129 16.05 7.09 -15.25
CA ARG A 129 16.79 7.04 -16.52
C ARG A 129 18.21 7.56 -16.28
N PRO A 130 19.13 6.72 -15.79
CA PRO A 130 20.50 7.16 -15.59
C PRO A 130 21.17 7.46 -16.95
N PRO A 131 22.06 8.45 -17.03
CA PRO A 131 22.82 8.71 -18.25
C PRO A 131 23.74 7.52 -18.54
N THR A 132 23.75 7.07 -19.81
CA THR A 132 24.61 5.98 -20.26
C THR A 132 25.74 6.51 -21.13
N ARG A 133 26.92 5.88 -21.08
CA ARG A 133 28.06 6.26 -21.95
C ARG A 133 27.74 6.12 -23.44
N SER A 134 26.86 5.18 -23.79
CA SER A 134 26.42 4.93 -25.17
C SER A 134 25.40 5.93 -25.68
N GLY A 135 24.85 6.82 -24.83
CA GLY A 135 23.71 7.67 -25.17
C GLY A 135 22.36 6.95 -25.25
N LYS A 136 22.35 5.62 -25.45
CA LYS A 136 21.14 4.79 -25.48
C LYS A 136 20.35 4.89 -24.17
N ILE A 137 19.04 5.03 -24.29
CA ILE A 137 18.15 5.10 -23.12
C ILE A 137 18.06 3.73 -22.44
N THR A 138 18.20 3.70 -21.12
CA THR A 138 17.85 2.55 -20.29
C THR A 138 17.06 3.05 -19.09
N VAL A 139 15.96 2.37 -18.78
CA VAL A 139 15.12 2.66 -17.61
C VAL A 139 15.25 1.52 -16.62
N PHE A 140 15.33 1.88 -15.35
CA PHE A 140 15.23 0.94 -14.23
C PHE A 140 14.05 1.34 -13.35
N PHE A 141 13.31 0.34 -12.88
CA PHE A 141 12.29 0.48 -11.84
C PHE A 141 12.10 -0.86 -11.14
N SER A 142 11.36 -0.86 -10.03
CA SER A 142 10.96 -2.11 -9.38
C SER A 142 9.43 -2.23 -9.40
N LEU A 143 8.93 -3.46 -9.54
CA LEU A 143 7.55 -3.81 -9.27
C LEU A 143 7.44 -4.26 -7.83
N GLU A 144 6.62 -3.57 -7.04
CA GLU A 144 6.27 -3.98 -5.69
C GLU A 144 5.01 -4.85 -5.70
N ASP A 145 5.09 -5.97 -5.02
CA ASP A 145 3.96 -6.84 -4.69
C ASP A 145 3.88 -7.13 -3.19
N GLU A 146 2.94 -7.99 -2.79
CA GLU A 146 2.67 -8.36 -1.40
C GLU A 146 3.89 -8.92 -0.67
N TYR A 147 4.88 -9.44 -1.40
CA TYR A 147 6.01 -10.18 -0.85
C TYR A 147 7.36 -9.50 -1.05
N GLY A 148 7.44 -8.47 -1.90
CA GLY A 148 8.67 -7.73 -2.12
C GLY A 148 8.76 -7.05 -3.48
N LEU A 149 9.99 -6.89 -3.94
CA LEU A 149 10.33 -6.16 -5.16
C LEU A 149 10.83 -7.11 -6.25
N ILE A 150 10.46 -6.80 -7.49
CA ILE A 150 11.03 -7.40 -8.71
C ILE A 150 11.69 -6.26 -9.50
N ASP A 151 13.01 -6.32 -9.66
CA ASP A 151 13.72 -5.32 -10.44
C ASP A 151 13.46 -5.52 -11.93
N VAL A 152 13.23 -4.41 -12.64
CA VAL A 152 12.90 -4.38 -14.06
C VAL A 152 13.86 -3.46 -14.79
N THR A 153 14.42 -3.96 -15.89
CA THR A 153 15.21 -3.17 -16.83
C THR A 153 14.47 -3.03 -18.15
N VAL A 154 14.40 -1.80 -18.68
CA VAL A 154 13.78 -1.49 -19.96
C VAL A 154 14.81 -0.85 -20.86
N PHE A 155 15.12 -1.51 -21.97
CA PHE A 155 16.02 -0.97 -22.99
C PHE A 155 15.29 -0.03 -23.95
N GLU A 156 16.08 0.76 -24.68
CA GLU A 156 15.64 1.86 -25.54
C GLU A 156 14.44 1.53 -26.44
N GLU A 157 14.48 0.40 -27.17
CA GLU A 157 13.42 -0.01 -28.09
C GLU A 157 12.08 -0.28 -27.39
N VAL A 158 12.13 -0.77 -26.15
CA VAL A 158 10.94 -1.05 -25.34
C VAL A 158 10.48 0.25 -24.68
N TYR A 159 11.40 1.10 -24.25
CA TYR A 159 11.09 2.42 -23.71
C TYR A 159 10.43 3.33 -24.74
N GLN A 160 10.90 3.35 -25.99
CA GLN A 160 10.29 4.13 -27.06
C GLN A 160 8.82 3.75 -27.29
N ARG A 161 8.47 2.47 -27.09
CA ARG A 161 7.10 1.96 -27.24
C ARG A 161 6.23 2.17 -26.00
N TYR A 162 6.79 1.98 -24.81
CA TYR A 162 6.02 1.90 -23.55
C TYR A 162 6.40 2.96 -22.50
N GLY A 163 7.19 3.97 -22.86
CA GLY A 163 7.66 4.99 -21.91
C GLY A 163 6.53 5.76 -21.22
N GLN A 164 5.38 5.92 -21.89
CA GLN A 164 4.18 6.54 -21.30
C GLN A 164 3.51 5.66 -20.23
N GLU A 165 3.62 4.33 -20.35
CA GLU A 165 3.14 3.41 -19.32
C GLU A 165 3.93 3.62 -18.01
N ILE A 166 5.25 3.86 -18.13
CA ILE A 166 6.17 4.05 -17.01
C ILE A 166 6.08 5.45 -16.39
N PHE A 167 6.14 6.50 -17.22
CA PHE A 167 6.27 7.91 -16.76
C PHE A 167 5.02 8.76 -16.94
N GLY A 168 3.89 8.17 -17.35
CA GLY A 168 2.62 8.88 -17.51
C GLY A 168 2.10 9.53 -16.21
N ARG A 169 1.13 10.44 -16.34
CA ARG A 169 0.60 11.32 -15.28
C ARG A 169 -0.06 10.61 -14.07
N ARG A 170 -0.11 9.29 -14.06
CA ARG A 170 -0.69 8.49 -12.97
C ARG A 170 0.40 7.55 -12.46
N GLY A 171 0.85 7.71 -11.22
CA GLY A 171 1.49 6.59 -10.51
C GLY A 171 0.54 5.40 -10.48
N GLY A 172 1.02 4.16 -10.37
CA GLY A 172 0.11 3.02 -10.35
C GLY A 172 0.75 1.67 -10.59
N MET A 173 -0.11 0.69 -10.84
CA MET A 173 0.27 -0.68 -11.15
C MET A 173 0.54 -0.83 -12.64
N VAL A 174 1.57 -1.61 -12.96
CA VAL A 174 1.85 -2.03 -14.34
C VAL A 174 2.05 -3.54 -14.37
N ALA A 175 1.70 -4.13 -15.50
CA ALA A 175 2.05 -5.48 -15.89
C ALA A 175 3.25 -5.43 -16.83
N VAL A 176 4.24 -6.27 -16.56
CA VAL A 176 5.46 -6.44 -17.36
C VAL A 176 5.54 -7.88 -17.82
N THR A 177 5.73 -8.08 -19.12
CA THR A 177 6.14 -9.36 -19.70
C THR A 177 7.57 -9.23 -20.18
N GLY A 178 8.38 -10.26 -19.95
CA GLY A 178 9.75 -10.27 -20.40
C GLY A 178 10.50 -11.51 -19.99
N THR A 179 11.81 -11.41 -20.00
CA THR A 179 12.71 -12.54 -19.74
C THR A 179 13.52 -12.27 -18.47
N LEU A 180 13.61 -13.26 -17.58
CA LEU A 180 14.47 -13.16 -16.40
C LEU A 180 15.93 -13.28 -16.79
N GLN A 181 16.75 -12.42 -16.20
CA GLN A 181 18.19 -12.49 -16.26
C GLN A 181 18.78 -12.59 -14.85
N ALA A 182 19.60 -13.61 -14.64
CA ALA A 182 20.39 -13.76 -13.43
C ALA A 182 21.47 -12.67 -13.37
N ARG A 183 21.57 -11.98 -12.23
CA ARG A 183 22.60 -10.97 -12.00
C ARG A 183 23.18 -11.17 -10.61
N GLY A 184 24.26 -11.95 -10.53
CA GLY A 184 24.80 -12.40 -9.24
C GLY A 184 23.76 -13.23 -8.48
N ALA A 185 23.47 -12.86 -7.24
CA ALA A 185 22.43 -13.50 -6.42
C ALA A 185 21.01 -12.98 -6.69
N GLY A 186 20.87 -11.89 -7.45
CA GLY A 186 19.59 -11.26 -7.77
C GLY A 186 19.02 -11.71 -9.12
N ARG A 187 17.74 -11.40 -9.33
CA ARG A 187 17.04 -11.63 -10.60
C ARG A 187 16.46 -10.33 -11.11
N ASN A 188 16.70 -10.06 -12.38
CA ASN A 188 16.24 -8.84 -13.03
C ASN A 188 15.35 -9.23 -14.21
N LEU A 189 14.18 -8.61 -14.31
CA LEU A 189 13.26 -8.82 -15.42
C LEU A 189 13.60 -7.86 -16.55
N ILE A 190 14.05 -8.39 -17.68
CA ILE A 190 14.25 -7.60 -18.90
C ILE A 190 12.89 -7.45 -19.57
N ALA A 191 12.33 -6.25 -19.56
CA ALA A 191 11.00 -5.98 -20.07
C ALA A 191 10.97 -6.06 -21.60
N GLU A 192 9.95 -6.73 -22.13
CA GLU A 192 9.64 -6.81 -23.57
C GLU A 192 8.32 -6.09 -23.89
N LYS A 193 7.35 -6.19 -22.97
CA LYS A 193 6.05 -5.54 -23.05
C LYS A 193 5.64 -4.99 -21.69
N ILE A 194 5.13 -3.76 -21.68
CA ILE A 194 4.61 -3.11 -20.47
C ILE A 194 3.19 -2.63 -20.75
N MET A 195 2.29 -2.82 -19.79
CA MET A 195 0.90 -2.39 -19.86
C MET A 195 0.47 -1.82 -18.51
N ARG A 196 -0.18 -0.66 -18.48
CA ARG A 196 -0.90 -0.21 -17.29
C ARG A 196 -2.06 -1.13 -16.94
N MET A 197 -2.31 -1.24 -15.64
CA MET A 197 -3.45 -1.94 -15.05
C MET A 197 -4.50 -0.98 -14.53
#